data_AF-A0A7Z7G4Q0-F1
#
_entry.id   AF-A0A7Z7G4Q0-F1
#
_cell.length_a   1.000
_cell.length_b   1.000
_cell.length_c   1.000
_cell.angle_alpha   90.00
_cell.angle_beta   90.00
_cell.angle_gamma   90.00
#
_symmetry.space_group_name_H-M   'P 1'
#
loop_
_entity.id
_entity.type
_entity.pdbx_description
1 polymer ?
#
loop_
_entity_poly.entity_id
_entity_poly.type
_entity_poly.pdbx_seq_one_letter_code
_entity_poly.pdbx_strand_id
1 'polypeptide(L)'
;MRKALLLVMLFTLIFPVQVFAARSMSTSEIERIYFEDYKDNVKEIKKAQKKLKVVLGTEVASLTEKLKQATVKYNQAVKNKSSKNSIEVLKKEKEKIKKDLAAAKKQLAEMIKSYTRESNFLLKSIAEQKTELVKFIKDHYDGKDKLTENQFNKEALNKLNEINQSFELAIEYLNEAYIY
;
A
#
# COMPACT_ATOMS: atom_id res chain seq x y z
N MET A 1 10.09 15.94 11.35
CA MET A 1 10.56 16.10 12.75
C MET A 1 9.37 16.25 13.69
N ARG A 2 9.09 15.17 14.45
CA ARG A 2 8.75 15.18 15.89
C ARG A 2 7.76 16.24 16.40
N LYS A 3 6.46 16.21 16.08
CA LYS A 3 5.42 16.91 16.89
C LYS A 3 4.01 16.28 16.94
N ALA A 4 3.82 15.03 16.48
CA ALA A 4 2.49 14.39 16.53
C ALA A 4 2.41 13.20 17.52
N LEU A 5 3.53 12.79 18.13
CA LEU A 5 3.61 11.58 18.96
C LEU A 5 3.22 11.77 20.44
N LEU A 6 2.65 12.92 20.82
CA LEU A 6 2.35 13.24 22.23
C LEU A 6 0.90 13.59 22.53
N LEU A 7 -0.03 13.50 21.57
CA LEU A 7 -1.44 13.85 21.82
C LEU A 7 -2.39 12.64 22.00
N VAL A 8 -1.86 11.41 22.01
CA VAL A 8 -2.68 10.19 22.18
C VAL A 8 -2.82 9.78 23.66
N MET A 9 -2.02 10.35 24.57
CA MET A 9 -2.05 9.99 25.99
C MET A 9 -3.02 10.81 26.87
N LEU A 10 -3.76 11.77 26.31
CA LEU A 10 -4.66 12.64 27.09
C LEU A 10 -6.16 12.45 26.79
N PHE A 11 -6.56 11.25 26.36
CA PHE A 11 -7.98 10.87 26.24
C PHE A 11 -8.39 9.81 27.29
N THR A 12 -7.61 9.63 28.35
CA THR A 12 -7.86 8.64 29.41
C THR A 12 -8.89 9.06 30.48
N LEU A 13 -9.60 10.20 30.34
CA LEU A 13 -10.37 10.76 31.46
C LEU A 13 -11.78 11.30 31.17
N ILE A 14 -12.42 10.94 30.05
CA ILE A 14 -13.87 11.22 29.90
C ILE A 14 -14.58 10.05 29.21
N PHE A 15 -14.64 8.90 29.88
CA PHE A 15 -15.77 8.00 29.67
C PHE A 15 -16.80 8.30 30.76
N PRO A 16 -18.00 8.81 30.43
CA PRO A 16 -19.05 8.94 31.41
C PRO A 16 -19.42 7.54 31.89
N VAL A 17 -19.08 7.25 33.15
CA VAL A 17 -19.54 6.09 33.91
C VAL A 17 -21.03 6.30 34.16
N GLN A 18 -21.85 6.05 33.15
CA GLN A 18 -23.29 5.94 33.30
C GLN A 18 -23.65 4.48 33.01
N VAL A 19 -24.33 3.90 33.98
CA VAL A 19 -24.86 2.53 34.01
C VAL A 19 -25.56 2.21 32.68
N PHE A 20 -24.85 1.55 31.76
CA PHE A 20 -25.41 1.11 30.49
C PHE A 20 -26.25 -0.14 30.75
N ALA A 21 -27.54 0.06 31.01
CA ALA A 21 -28.53 -0.93 30.61
C ALA A 21 -28.36 -1.16 29.10
N ALA A 22 -28.28 -2.45 28.70
CA ALA A 22 -28.05 -2.95 27.34
C ALA A 22 -28.53 -2.01 26.23
N ARG A 23 -27.61 -1.18 25.72
CA ARG A 23 -27.84 -0.35 24.53
C ARG A 23 -27.05 -0.97 23.41
N SER A 24 -27.72 -1.74 22.56
CA SER A 24 -27.14 -2.27 21.32
C SER A 24 -26.53 -1.13 20.51
N MET A 25 -25.26 -1.24 20.13
CA MET A 25 -24.59 -0.27 19.27
C MET A 25 -24.85 -0.57 17.79
N SER A 26 -25.16 0.47 17.00
CA SER A 26 -25.20 0.33 15.55
C SER A 26 -23.80 0.18 14.95
N THR A 27 -23.68 -0.44 13.78
CA THR A 27 -22.40 -0.54 13.06
C THR A 27 -21.79 0.84 12.82
N SER A 28 -22.60 1.85 12.47
CA SER A 28 -22.14 3.22 12.20
C SER A 28 -21.56 3.89 13.44
N GLU A 29 -22.13 3.64 14.62
CA GLU A 29 -21.57 4.16 15.88
C GLU A 29 -20.23 3.50 16.19
N ILE A 30 -20.12 2.18 16.02
CA ILE A 30 -18.87 1.45 16.22
C ILE A 30 -17.80 1.94 15.23
N GLU A 31 -18.15 2.10 13.94
CA GLU A 31 -17.22 2.62 12.94
C GLU A 31 -16.73 4.02 13.26
N ARG A 32 -17.60 4.89 13.77
CA ARG A 32 -17.22 6.26 14.15
C ARG A 32 -16.29 6.31 15.36
N ILE A 33 -16.48 5.41 16.33
CA ILE A 33 -15.71 5.42 17.60
C ILE A 33 -14.38 4.68 17.47
N TYR A 34 -14.38 3.52 16.80
CA TYR A 34 -13.24 2.61 16.80
C TYR A 34 -12.46 2.61 15.47
N PHE A 35 -13.03 3.13 14.38
CA PHE A 35 -12.45 2.99 13.03
C PHE A 35 -12.44 4.30 12.22
N GLU A 36 -12.31 5.45 12.90
CA GLU A 36 -12.30 6.78 12.27
C GLU A 36 -11.25 6.86 11.13
N ASP A 37 -10.02 6.46 11.42
CA ASP A 37 -8.89 6.54 10.47
C ASP A 37 -8.85 5.39 9.44
N TYR A 38 -9.71 4.38 9.58
CA TYR A 38 -9.65 3.16 8.76
C TYR A 38 -9.69 3.46 7.26
N LYS A 39 -10.60 4.36 6.84
CA LYS A 39 -10.74 4.73 5.42
C LYS A 39 -9.50 5.43 4.88
N ASP A 40 -8.84 6.22 5.71
CA ASP A 40 -7.66 6.97 5.31
C ASP A 40 -6.43 6.06 5.25
N ASN A 41 -6.27 5.12 6.17
CA ASN A 41 -5.24 4.08 6.10
C ASN A 41 -5.39 3.21 4.84
N VAL A 42 -6.63 2.82 4.47
CA VAL A 42 -6.88 2.10 3.20
C VAL A 42 -6.52 2.96 1.97
N LYS A 43 -6.81 4.26 2.01
CA LYS A 43 -6.42 5.17 0.91
C LYS A 43 -4.90 5.28 0.81
N GLU A 44 -4.19 5.29 1.94
CA GLU A 44 -2.73 5.37 1.95
C GLU A 44 -2.09 4.15 1.27
N ILE A 45 -2.54 2.94 1.60
CA ILE A 45 -2.09 1.70 0.94
C ILE A 45 -2.35 1.79 -0.57
N LYS A 46 -3.55 2.21 -0.99
CA LYS A 46 -3.89 2.36 -2.41
C LYS A 46 -3.03 3.42 -3.11
N LYS A 47 -2.63 4.48 -2.39
CA LYS A 47 -1.73 5.50 -2.91
C LYS A 47 -0.31 4.94 -3.07
N ALA A 48 0.16 4.15 -2.12
CA ALA A 48 1.45 3.45 -2.20
C ALA A 48 1.48 2.45 -3.37
N GLN A 49 0.43 1.64 -3.55
CA GLN A 49 0.26 0.76 -4.72
C GLN A 49 0.37 1.51 -6.06
N LYS A 50 -0.28 2.69 -6.18
CA LYS A 50 -0.20 3.52 -7.39
C LYS A 50 1.20 4.06 -7.66
N LYS A 51 2.01 4.27 -6.62
CA LYS A 51 3.40 4.76 -6.75
C LYS A 51 4.38 3.68 -7.21
N LEU A 52 4.04 2.39 -7.09
CA LEU A 52 4.93 1.28 -7.48
C LEU A 52 5.47 1.44 -8.91
N LYS A 53 4.63 1.84 -9.87
CA LYS A 53 5.05 2.03 -11.26
C LYS A 53 6.12 3.13 -11.42
N VAL A 54 6.02 4.19 -10.62
CA VAL A 54 6.96 5.30 -10.68
C VAL A 54 8.30 4.86 -10.09
N VAL A 55 8.27 4.18 -8.95
CA VAL A 55 9.50 3.82 -8.23
C VAL A 55 10.24 2.67 -8.91
N LEU A 56 9.53 1.58 -9.23
CA LEU A 56 10.14 0.42 -9.90
C LEU A 56 10.42 0.68 -11.40
N GLY A 57 9.87 1.76 -11.97
CA GLY A 57 9.92 2.05 -13.41
C GLY A 57 11.16 2.80 -13.89
N THR A 58 12.14 3.06 -13.03
CA THR A 58 13.34 3.85 -13.33
C THR A 58 14.17 3.25 -14.47
N GLU A 59 14.39 1.94 -14.47
CA GLU A 59 15.10 1.24 -15.55
C GLU A 59 14.37 1.35 -16.89
N VAL A 60 13.05 1.14 -16.88
CA VAL A 60 12.20 1.28 -18.08
C VAL A 60 12.26 2.69 -18.64
N ALA A 61 12.26 3.72 -17.77
CA ALA A 61 12.43 5.11 -18.19
C ALA A 61 13.80 5.35 -18.82
N SER A 62 14.88 4.86 -18.19
CA SER A 62 16.25 4.96 -18.69
C SER A 62 16.41 4.27 -20.06
N LEU A 63 15.95 3.03 -20.21
CA LEU A 63 16.00 2.29 -21.46
C LEU A 63 15.14 2.91 -22.56
N THR A 64 14.00 3.50 -22.19
CA THR A 64 13.16 4.25 -23.14
C THR A 64 13.90 5.44 -23.71
N GLU A 65 14.61 6.20 -22.87
CA GLU A 65 15.39 7.35 -23.32
C GLU A 65 16.60 6.93 -24.16
N LYS A 66 17.33 5.88 -23.74
CA LYS A 66 18.41 5.29 -24.54
C LYS A 66 17.93 4.84 -25.92
N LEU A 67 16.74 4.23 -26.02
CA LEU A 67 16.18 3.78 -27.29
C LEU A 67 15.87 4.95 -28.23
N LYS A 68 15.34 6.07 -27.70
CA LYS A 68 15.11 7.28 -28.50
C LYS A 68 16.43 7.80 -29.08
N GLN A 69 17.46 7.91 -28.24
CA GLN A 69 18.78 8.38 -28.67
C GLN A 69 19.41 7.46 -29.71
N ALA A 70 19.37 6.14 -29.49
CA ALA A 70 19.86 5.16 -30.46
C ALA A 70 19.10 5.22 -31.80
N THR A 71 17.80 5.45 -31.76
CA THR A 71 16.97 5.61 -32.96
C THR A 71 17.37 6.86 -33.75
N VAL A 72 17.58 7.99 -33.07
CA VAL A 72 18.05 9.23 -33.70
C VAL A 72 19.43 9.02 -34.35
N LYS A 73 20.39 8.43 -33.62
CA LYS A 73 21.75 8.15 -34.14
C LYS A 73 21.70 7.26 -35.38
N TYR A 74 20.91 6.17 -35.34
CA TYR A 74 20.73 5.28 -36.49
C TYR A 74 20.14 6.02 -37.71
N ASN A 75 19.06 6.78 -37.51
CA ASN A 75 18.42 7.52 -38.60
C ASN A 75 19.34 8.57 -39.21
N GLN A 76 20.14 9.26 -38.39
CA GLN A 76 21.14 10.21 -38.86
C GLN A 76 22.24 9.52 -39.67
N ALA A 77 22.76 8.38 -39.20
CA ALA A 77 23.78 7.62 -39.94
C ALA A 77 23.26 7.12 -41.31
N VAL A 78 22.01 6.68 -41.38
CA VAL A 78 21.36 6.31 -42.64
C VAL A 78 21.21 7.53 -43.56
N LYS A 79 20.70 8.66 -43.04
CA LYS A 79 20.50 9.90 -43.81
C LYS A 79 21.82 10.47 -44.35
N ASN A 80 22.88 10.42 -43.53
CA ASN A 80 24.20 10.93 -43.88
C ASN A 80 25.00 9.95 -44.74
N LYS A 81 24.42 8.80 -45.12
CA LYS A 81 25.09 7.75 -45.92
C LYS A 81 26.42 7.30 -45.32
N SER A 82 26.45 7.15 -43.99
CA SER A 82 27.60 6.59 -43.27
C SER A 82 27.96 5.19 -43.79
N SER A 83 29.15 4.70 -43.44
CA SER A 83 29.61 3.37 -43.88
C SER A 83 28.62 2.26 -43.47
N LYS A 84 28.51 1.22 -44.31
CA LYS A 84 27.64 0.06 -44.05
C LYS A 84 27.92 -0.56 -42.68
N ASN A 85 29.18 -0.64 -42.28
CA ASN A 85 29.59 -1.15 -40.97
C ASN A 85 29.09 -0.26 -39.82
N SER A 86 29.17 1.07 -39.95
CA SER A 86 28.67 2.00 -38.94
C SER A 86 27.15 1.90 -38.76
N ILE A 87 26.40 1.82 -39.86
CA ILE A 87 24.93 1.63 -39.83
C ILE A 87 24.57 0.31 -39.17
N GLU A 88 25.29 -0.78 -39.47
CA GLU A 88 25.02 -2.10 -38.90
C GLU A 88 25.30 -2.15 -37.39
N VAL A 89 26.35 -1.50 -36.91
CA VAL A 89 26.64 -1.39 -35.47
C VAL A 89 25.51 -0.65 -34.75
N LEU A 90 25.09 0.51 -35.26
CA LEU A 90 24.00 1.30 -34.67
C LEU A 90 22.66 0.56 -34.71
N LYS A 91 22.39 -0.21 -35.78
CA LYS A 91 21.21 -1.07 -35.88
C LYS A 91 21.21 -2.14 -34.79
N LYS A 92 22.34 -2.83 -34.61
CA LYS A 92 22.49 -3.86 -33.55
C LYS A 92 22.33 -3.27 -32.17
N GLU A 93 22.91 -2.10 -31.90
CA GLU A 93 22.73 -1.38 -30.63
C GLU A 93 21.26 -1.05 -30.37
N LYS A 94 20.58 -0.45 -31.36
CA LYS A 94 19.15 -0.14 -31.27
C LYS A 94 18.29 -1.38 -30.99
N GLU A 95 18.52 -2.47 -31.71
CA GLU A 95 17.78 -3.72 -31.51
C GLU A 95 18.08 -4.37 -30.15
N LYS A 96 19.32 -4.28 -29.67
CA LYS A 96 19.68 -4.72 -28.31
C LYS A 96 18.92 -3.93 -27.26
N ILE A 97 18.96 -2.60 -27.30
CA ILE A 97 18.24 -1.73 -26.35
C ILE A 97 16.73 -1.99 -26.41
N LYS A 98 16.18 -2.23 -27.60
CA LYS A 98 14.76 -2.58 -27.76
C LYS A 98 14.39 -3.89 -27.07
N LYS A 99 15.23 -4.93 -27.19
CA LYS A 99 15.06 -6.21 -26.48
C LYS A 99 15.17 -6.03 -24.97
N ASP A 100 16.20 -5.31 -24.51
CA ASP A 100 16.41 -5.02 -23.09
C ASP A 100 15.21 -4.26 -22.51
N LEU A 101 14.67 -3.25 -23.22
CA LEU A 101 13.47 -2.52 -22.82
C LEU A 101 12.22 -3.39 -22.73
N ALA A 102 12.04 -4.34 -23.66
CA ALA A 102 10.91 -5.26 -23.62
C ALA A 102 11.00 -6.20 -22.41
N ALA A 103 12.19 -6.70 -22.09
CA ALA A 103 12.43 -7.52 -20.91
C ALA A 103 12.17 -6.73 -19.62
N ALA A 104 12.74 -5.53 -19.49
CA ALA A 104 12.53 -4.66 -18.33
C ALA A 104 11.04 -4.30 -18.12
N LYS A 105 10.29 -4.05 -19.20
CA LYS A 105 8.83 -3.83 -19.11
C LYS A 105 8.07 -5.04 -18.57
N LYS A 106 8.48 -6.25 -18.97
CA LYS A 106 7.87 -7.50 -18.49
C LYS A 106 8.17 -7.69 -16.99
N GLN A 107 9.43 -7.55 -16.59
CA GLN A 107 9.85 -7.65 -15.20
C GLN A 107 9.13 -6.61 -14.32
N LEU A 108 9.04 -5.36 -14.77
CA LEU A 108 8.30 -4.30 -14.08
C LEU A 108 6.82 -4.69 -13.86
N ALA A 109 6.16 -5.21 -14.90
CA ALA A 109 4.78 -5.64 -14.79
C ALA A 109 4.59 -6.80 -13.80
N GLU A 110 5.52 -7.75 -13.77
CA GLU A 110 5.52 -8.87 -12.83
C GLU A 110 5.73 -8.39 -11.39
N MET A 111 6.69 -7.50 -11.14
CA MET A 111 6.93 -6.92 -9.81
C MET A 111 5.72 -6.14 -9.30
N ILE A 112 5.17 -5.23 -10.12
CA ILE A 112 3.97 -4.46 -9.74
C ILE A 112 2.81 -5.40 -9.40
N LYS A 113 2.60 -6.45 -10.22
CA LYS A 113 1.55 -7.44 -9.98
C LYS A 113 1.76 -8.18 -8.66
N SER A 114 2.99 -8.56 -8.34
CA SER A 114 3.34 -9.23 -7.08
C SER A 114 3.03 -8.35 -5.87
N TYR A 115 3.59 -7.13 -5.83
CA TYR A 115 3.36 -6.19 -4.72
C TYR A 115 1.88 -5.84 -4.56
N THR A 116 1.16 -5.64 -5.67
CA THR A 116 -0.28 -5.34 -5.64
C THR A 116 -1.09 -6.52 -5.12
N ARG A 117 -0.73 -7.76 -5.49
CA ARG A 117 -1.42 -8.97 -5.02
C ARG A 117 -1.27 -9.13 -3.52
N GLU A 118 -0.04 -9.02 -3.01
CA GLU A 118 0.25 -9.22 -1.60
C GLU A 118 -0.38 -8.12 -0.74
N SER A 119 -0.24 -6.86 -1.12
CA SER A 119 -0.89 -5.75 -0.41
C SER A 119 -2.43 -5.82 -0.45
N ASN A 120 -3.04 -6.35 -1.52
CA ASN A 120 -4.48 -6.61 -1.55
C ASN A 120 -4.89 -7.77 -0.62
N PHE A 121 -4.03 -8.79 -0.48
CA PHE A 121 -4.25 -9.86 0.49
C PHE A 121 -4.23 -9.31 1.93
N LEU A 122 -3.25 -8.45 2.26
CA LEU A 122 -3.20 -7.76 3.55
C LEU A 122 -4.44 -6.88 3.80
N LEU A 123 -4.87 -6.10 2.80
CA LEU A 123 -6.11 -5.33 2.90
C LEU A 123 -7.35 -6.19 3.16
N LYS A 124 -7.41 -7.41 2.60
CA LYS A 124 -8.50 -8.35 2.84
C LYS A 124 -8.47 -8.87 4.29
N SER A 125 -7.29 -9.25 4.78
CA SER A 125 -7.10 -9.70 6.16
C SER A 125 -7.47 -8.60 7.16
N ILE A 126 -7.07 -7.36 6.92
CA ILE A 126 -7.46 -6.19 7.73
C ILE A 126 -8.98 -6.00 7.76
N ALA A 127 -9.66 -6.17 6.62
CA ALA A 127 -11.11 -6.06 6.55
C ALA A 127 -11.82 -7.18 7.33
N GLU A 128 -11.25 -8.39 7.34
CA GLU A 128 -11.72 -9.53 8.14
C GLU A 128 -11.55 -9.23 9.64
N GLN A 129 -10.36 -8.80 10.07
CA GLN A 129 -10.09 -8.39 11.46
C GLN A 129 -11.05 -7.29 11.92
N LYS A 130 -11.29 -6.26 11.09
CA LYS A 130 -12.29 -5.22 11.38
C LYS A 130 -13.67 -5.81 11.57
N THR A 131 -14.09 -6.72 10.69
CA THR A 131 -15.42 -7.35 10.76
C THR A 131 -15.58 -8.15 12.05
N GLU A 132 -14.55 -8.90 12.43
CA GLU A 132 -14.51 -9.65 13.69
C GLU A 132 -14.58 -8.73 14.90
N LEU A 133 -13.81 -7.63 14.91
CA LEU A 133 -13.84 -6.66 16.00
C LEU A 133 -15.19 -5.93 16.09
N VAL A 134 -15.80 -5.54 14.97
CA VAL A 134 -17.16 -4.97 14.96
C VAL A 134 -18.16 -5.95 15.57
N LYS A 135 -18.06 -7.24 15.23
CA LYS A 135 -18.91 -8.28 15.80
C LYS A 135 -18.68 -8.42 17.31
N PHE A 136 -17.43 -8.50 17.74
CA PHE A 136 -17.05 -8.56 19.15
C PHE A 136 -17.64 -7.40 19.97
N ILE A 137 -17.51 -6.17 19.46
CA ILE A 137 -18.07 -4.99 20.10
C ILE A 137 -19.60 -5.09 20.19
N LYS A 138 -20.28 -5.46 19.11
CA LYS A 138 -21.74 -5.65 19.15
C LYS A 138 -22.18 -6.69 20.16
N ASP A 139 -21.51 -7.84 20.18
CA ASP A 139 -21.88 -8.92 21.08
C ASP A 139 -21.72 -8.50 22.55
N HIS A 140 -20.72 -7.66 22.87
CA HIS A 140 -20.57 -7.06 24.19
C HIS A 140 -21.72 -6.12 24.58
N TYR A 141 -22.03 -5.14 23.72
CA TYR A 141 -23.10 -4.16 23.98
C TYR A 141 -24.51 -4.77 23.94
N ASP A 142 -24.68 -5.90 23.26
CA ASP A 142 -25.90 -6.73 23.27
C ASP A 142 -25.97 -7.65 24.51
N GLY A 143 -24.96 -7.67 25.38
CA GLY A 143 -24.91 -8.52 26.57
C GLY A 143 -24.76 -10.01 26.26
N LYS A 144 -24.21 -10.37 25.10
CA LYS A 144 -24.04 -11.77 24.65
C LYS A 144 -22.74 -12.40 25.15
N ASP A 145 -21.81 -11.62 25.67
CA ASP A 145 -20.63 -12.11 26.36
C ASP A 145 -20.73 -11.93 27.90
N LYS A 146 -19.69 -12.36 28.61
CA LYS A 146 -19.60 -12.27 30.08
C LYS A 146 -18.39 -11.42 30.52
N LEU A 147 -17.87 -10.59 29.64
CA LEU A 147 -16.71 -9.75 29.94
C LEU A 147 -17.14 -8.60 30.85
N THR A 148 -16.27 -8.25 31.78
CA THR A 148 -16.35 -6.95 32.45
C THR A 148 -15.93 -5.84 31.49
N GLU A 149 -16.39 -4.61 31.73
CA GLU A 149 -15.98 -3.42 30.96
C GLU A 149 -14.45 -3.29 30.82
N ASN A 150 -13.70 -3.56 31.89
CA ASN A 150 -12.24 -3.51 31.85
C ASN A 150 -11.63 -4.59 30.95
N GLN A 151 -12.20 -5.79 30.94
CA GLN A 151 -11.74 -6.88 30.05
C GLN A 151 -12.10 -6.59 28.60
N PHE A 152 -13.33 -6.14 28.35
CA PHE A 152 -13.78 -5.71 27.03
C PHE A 152 -12.89 -4.60 26.47
N ASN A 153 -12.67 -3.52 27.21
CA ASN A 153 -11.86 -2.39 26.76
C ASN A 153 -10.42 -2.81 26.44
N LYS A 154 -9.83 -3.68 27.26
CA LYS A 154 -8.48 -4.22 27.00
C LYS A 154 -8.44 -5.05 25.72
N GLU A 155 -9.41 -5.93 25.52
CA GLU A 155 -9.44 -6.80 24.35
C GLU A 155 -9.75 -6.03 23.06
N ALA A 156 -10.71 -5.09 23.10
CA ALA A 156 -11.01 -4.20 21.99
C ALA A 156 -9.78 -3.37 21.58
N LEU A 157 -9.05 -2.81 22.55
CA LEU A 157 -7.82 -2.06 22.31
C LEU A 157 -6.73 -2.95 21.68
N ASN A 158 -6.55 -4.18 22.18
CA ASN A 158 -5.56 -5.10 21.61
C ASN A 158 -5.88 -5.43 20.15
N LYS A 159 -7.15 -5.76 19.83
CA LYS A 159 -7.59 -6.03 18.46
C LYS A 159 -7.45 -4.81 17.55
N LEU A 160 -7.69 -3.59 18.06
CA LEU A 160 -7.41 -2.36 17.31
C LEU A 160 -5.92 -2.19 17.02
N ASN A 161 -5.05 -2.46 18.00
CA ASN A 161 -3.61 -2.39 17.80
C ASN A 161 -3.12 -3.40 16.76
N GLU A 162 -3.66 -4.63 16.76
CA GLU A 162 -3.35 -5.65 15.74
C GLU A 162 -3.76 -5.20 14.33
N ILE A 163 -4.92 -4.55 14.19
CA ILE A 163 -5.37 -3.96 12.92
C ILE A 163 -4.41 -2.85 12.47
N ASN A 164 -4.01 -1.96 13.38
CA ASN A 164 -3.09 -0.87 13.08
C ASN A 164 -1.71 -1.40 12.67
N GLN A 165 -1.17 -2.40 13.36
CA GLN A 165 0.06 -3.09 12.98
C GLN A 165 -0.06 -3.74 11.60
N SER A 166 -1.23 -4.32 11.28
CA SER A 166 -1.47 -4.91 9.96
C SER A 166 -1.46 -3.85 8.86
N PHE A 167 -1.99 -2.65 9.12
CA PHE A 167 -1.85 -1.49 8.22
C PHE A 167 -0.39 -1.06 8.04
N GLU A 168 0.37 -0.96 9.13
CA GLU A 168 1.79 -0.62 9.10
C GLU A 168 2.59 -1.62 8.26
N LEU A 169 2.41 -2.91 8.49
CA LEU A 169 3.05 -3.98 7.71
C LEU A 169 2.73 -3.88 6.21
N ALA A 170 1.48 -3.58 5.85
CA ALA A 170 1.11 -3.41 4.45
C ALA A 170 1.78 -2.20 3.79
N ILE A 171 2.00 -1.12 4.53
CA ILE A 171 2.73 0.07 4.07
C ILE A 171 4.23 -0.22 3.98
N GLU A 172 4.82 -0.85 4.99
CA GLU A 172 6.24 -1.24 5.00
C GLU A 172 6.56 -2.14 3.81
N TYR A 173 5.76 -3.17 3.58
CA TYR A 173 5.90 -4.05 2.42
C TYR A 173 5.88 -3.29 1.08
N LEU A 174 5.00 -2.29 0.94
CA LEU A 174 4.96 -1.46 -0.26
C LEU A 174 6.12 -0.47 -0.36
N ASN A 175 6.72 -0.08 0.77
CA ASN A 175 7.88 0.81 0.83
C ASN A 175 9.20 0.06 0.58
N GLU A 176 9.28 -1.24 0.83
CA GLU A 176 10.44 -2.07 0.45
C GLU A 176 10.69 -2.03 -1.06
N ALA A 177 9.65 -1.84 -1.85
CA ALA A 177 9.75 -1.60 -3.29
C ALA A 177 10.56 -0.33 -3.65
N TYR A 178 10.89 0.52 -2.67
CA TYR A 178 11.64 1.76 -2.87
C TYR A 178 13.15 1.62 -2.63
N ILE A 179 13.61 0.45 -2.16
CA ILE A 179 15.01 0.19 -1.83
C ILE A 179 15.81 -0.31 -3.06
N TYR A 180 15.11 -0.65 -4.15
CA TYR A 180 15.67 -1.11 -5.44
C TYR A 180 15.47 -0.06 -6.54
#